data_AF-A0A7D3Y5L3-F1
#
_entry.id   AF-A0A7D3Y5L3-F1
#
_cell.length_a   1.000
_cell.length_b   1.000
_cell.length_c   1.000
_cell.angle_alpha   90.00
_cell.angle_beta   90.00
_cell.angle_gamma   90.00
#
_symmetry.space_group_name_H-M   'P 1'
#
loop_
_entity.id
_entity.type
_entity.pdbx_description
1 polymer ?
#
loop_
_entity_poly.entity_id
_entity_poly.type
_entity_poly.pdbx_seq_one_letter_code
_entity_poly.pdbx_strand_id
1 'polypeptide(L)'
;MELLKLSTEWAKAEVLSTRFFIVFAILFFATSIGFWQLGKTELAKAYVIPTLVAGVLLMTIGLGLFYTNKSRVVQFEKAYREDATAFYKSEIERTESTLKEYTVVFKVIPILIIVAALIILFLNTPTWRAIGITTIAMLTIIMLIDGTAYARMEVYHTKLLDNKSEIQVSTH
;
A
#
# COMPACT_ATOMS: atom_id res chain seq x y z
N MET A 1 -6.29 -28.03 3.26
CA MET A 1 -7.54 -27.26 2.98
C MET A 1 -7.57 -25.94 3.75
N GLU A 2 -7.06 -25.90 4.98
CA GLU A 2 -6.94 -24.66 5.77
C GLU A 2 -5.95 -23.64 5.18
N LEU A 3 -4.81 -24.08 4.65
CA LEU A 3 -3.81 -23.18 4.04
C LEU A 3 -4.36 -22.39 2.84
N LEU A 4 -5.05 -23.07 1.91
CA LEU A 4 -5.65 -22.43 0.75
C LEU A 4 -6.72 -21.41 1.19
N LYS A 5 -7.51 -21.75 2.21
CA LYS A 5 -8.50 -20.86 2.82
C LYS A 5 -7.83 -19.64 3.45
N LEU A 6 -6.81 -19.84 4.27
CA LEU A 6 -6.02 -18.78 4.91
C LEU A 6 -5.42 -17.81 3.88
N SER A 7 -4.76 -18.36 2.85
CA SER A 7 -4.12 -17.59 1.76
C SER A 7 -5.16 -16.79 0.97
N THR A 8 -6.33 -17.39 0.70
CA THR A 8 -7.43 -16.75 -0.03
C THR A 8 -8.11 -15.65 0.80
N GLU A 9 -8.31 -15.88 2.10
CA GLU A 9 -8.89 -14.88 3.02
C GLU A 9 -7.95 -13.68 3.19
N TRP A 10 -6.64 -13.92 3.36
CA TRP A 10 -5.64 -12.87 3.36
C TRP A 10 -5.67 -12.05 2.06
N ALA A 11 -5.64 -12.71 0.90
CA ALA A 11 -5.63 -12.03 -0.38
C ALA A 11 -6.92 -11.22 -0.63
N LYS A 12 -8.09 -11.71 -0.18
CA LYS A 12 -9.35 -10.94 -0.23
C LYS A 12 -9.32 -9.71 0.68
N ALA A 13 -8.79 -9.84 1.89
CA ALA A 13 -8.61 -8.71 2.80
C ALA A 13 -7.64 -7.67 2.21
N GLU A 14 -6.61 -8.12 1.50
CA GLU A 14 -5.67 -7.24 0.82
C GLU A 14 -6.34 -6.49 -0.34
N VAL A 15 -7.14 -7.16 -1.17
CA VAL A 15 -7.96 -6.50 -2.21
C VAL A 15 -8.86 -5.42 -1.60
N LEU A 16 -9.47 -5.66 -0.43
CA LEU A 16 -10.27 -4.64 0.24
C LEU A 16 -9.42 -3.42 0.61
N SER A 17 -8.23 -3.62 1.17
CA SER A 17 -7.35 -2.53 1.57
C SER A 17 -6.87 -1.66 0.39
N THR A 18 -6.63 -2.28 -0.78
CA THR A 18 -6.20 -1.56 -1.99
C THR A 18 -7.25 -0.56 -2.49
N ARG A 19 -8.52 -0.75 -2.13
CA ARG A 19 -9.60 0.20 -2.49
C ARG A 19 -9.43 1.54 -1.78
N PHE A 20 -8.81 1.59 -0.59
CA PHE A 20 -8.56 2.85 0.08
C PHE A 20 -7.66 3.76 -0.75
N PHE A 21 -6.62 3.23 -1.40
CA PHE A 21 -5.79 4.01 -2.32
C PHE A 21 -6.60 4.65 -3.44
N ILE A 22 -7.54 3.90 -4.03
CA ILE A 22 -8.42 4.39 -5.10
C ILE A 22 -9.36 5.49 -4.58
N VAL A 23 -9.96 5.30 -3.39
CA VAL A 23 -10.83 6.30 -2.77
C VAL A 23 -10.07 7.60 -2.50
N PHE A 24 -8.88 7.51 -1.91
CA PHE A 24 -8.04 8.69 -1.68
C PHE A 24 -7.60 9.33 -3.00
N ALA A 25 -7.25 8.55 -4.02
CA ALA A 25 -6.92 9.10 -5.34
C ALA A 25 -8.08 9.94 -5.92
N ILE A 26 -9.31 9.45 -5.83
CA ILE A 26 -10.51 10.18 -6.25
C ILE A 26 -10.69 11.46 -5.43
N LEU A 27 -10.45 11.43 -4.11
CA LEU A 27 -10.50 12.62 -3.26
C LEU A 27 -9.44 13.65 -3.67
N PHE A 28 -8.22 13.23 -4.03
CA PHE A 28 -7.18 14.12 -4.53
C PHE A 28 -7.56 14.74 -5.89
N PHE A 29 -8.15 13.97 -6.80
CA PHE A 29 -8.66 14.50 -8.06
C PHE A 29 -9.81 15.49 -7.86
N ALA A 30 -10.77 15.17 -7.00
CA ALA A 30 -11.86 16.08 -6.65
C ALA A 30 -11.33 17.38 -6.05
N THR A 31 -10.33 17.29 -5.17
CA THR A 31 -9.65 18.43 -4.56
C THR A 31 -8.92 19.28 -5.61
N SER A 32 -8.19 18.64 -6.52
CA SER A 32 -7.51 19.30 -7.63
C SER A 32 -8.49 20.06 -8.53
N ILE A 33 -9.62 19.45 -8.87
CA ILE A 33 -10.68 20.09 -9.69
C ILE A 33 -11.32 21.25 -8.91
N GLY A 34 -11.58 21.08 -7.61
CA GLY A 34 -12.09 22.12 -6.74
C GLY A 34 -11.17 23.35 -6.69
N PHE A 35 -9.87 23.14 -6.53
CA PHE A 35 -8.88 24.22 -6.60
C PHE A 35 -8.79 24.87 -7.99
N TRP A 36 -8.95 24.09 -9.06
CA TRP A 36 -8.93 24.63 -10.41
C TRP A 36 -10.14 25.53 -10.71
N GLN A 37 -11.34 25.12 -10.30
CA GLN A 37 -12.58 25.87 -10.56
C GLN A 37 -12.81 27.04 -9.59
N LEU A 38 -12.46 26.87 -8.31
CA LEU A 38 -12.77 27.84 -7.25
C LEU A 38 -11.55 28.64 -6.78
N GLY A 39 -10.34 28.24 -7.18
CA GLY A 39 -9.09 28.83 -6.73
C GLY A 39 -8.81 30.21 -7.34
N LYS A 40 -9.20 31.26 -6.61
CA LYS A 40 -8.87 32.65 -6.98
C LYS A 40 -7.51 33.12 -6.43
N THR A 41 -7.01 32.47 -5.38
CA THR A 41 -5.74 32.82 -4.72
C THR A 41 -4.54 32.15 -5.38
N GLU A 42 -3.35 32.75 -5.27
CA GLU A 42 -2.11 32.15 -5.77
C GLU A 42 -1.83 30.79 -5.14
N LEU A 43 -2.14 30.64 -3.85
CA LEU A 43 -1.98 29.38 -3.14
C LEU A 43 -2.95 28.30 -3.64
N ALA A 44 -4.23 28.64 -3.88
CA ALA A 44 -5.18 27.66 -4.41
C ALA A 44 -4.77 27.16 -5.80
N LYS A 45 -4.30 28.06 -6.67
CA LYS A 45 -3.77 27.68 -7.99
C LYS A 45 -2.53 26.79 -7.88
N ALA A 46 -1.66 27.04 -6.90
CA ALA A 46 -0.48 26.23 -6.65
C ALA A 46 -0.79 24.79 -6.22
N TYR A 47 -1.95 24.52 -5.60
CA TYR A 47 -2.34 23.16 -5.19
C TYR A 47 -2.82 22.27 -6.33
N VAL A 48 -3.24 22.83 -7.47
CA VAL A 48 -3.83 22.04 -8.57
C VAL A 48 -2.86 20.97 -9.06
N ILE A 49 -1.63 21.34 -9.43
CA ILE A 49 -0.67 20.38 -10.00
C ILE A 49 -0.21 19.33 -8.97
N PRO A 50 0.23 19.70 -7.75
CA PRO A 50 0.65 18.71 -6.76
C PRO A 50 -0.46 17.71 -6.41
N THR A 51 -1.69 18.20 -6.21
CA THR A 51 -2.82 17.32 -5.82
C THR A 51 -3.23 16.40 -6.97
N LEU A 52 -3.17 16.88 -8.21
CA LEU A 52 -3.37 16.04 -9.39
C LEU A 52 -2.32 14.93 -9.47
N VAL A 53 -1.03 15.27 -9.34
CA VAL A 53 0.07 14.31 -9.39
C VAL A 53 -0.06 13.26 -8.29
N ALA A 54 -0.33 13.68 -7.06
CA ALA A 54 -0.57 12.77 -5.95
C ALA A 54 -1.76 11.84 -6.19
N GLY A 55 -2.86 12.36 -6.75
CA GLY A 55 -4.01 11.56 -7.17
C GLY A 55 -3.64 10.51 -8.21
N VAL A 56 -2.87 10.87 -9.24
CA VAL A 56 -2.37 9.91 -10.25
C VAL A 56 -1.53 8.82 -9.60
N LEU A 57 -0.56 9.18 -8.75
CA LEU A 57 0.30 8.21 -8.07
C LEU A 57 -0.52 7.24 -7.21
N LEU A 58 -1.42 7.74 -6.35
CA LEU A 58 -2.29 6.90 -5.54
C LEU A 58 -3.20 6.00 -6.39
N MET A 59 -3.70 6.50 -7.53
CA MET A 59 -4.50 5.71 -8.46
C MET A 59 -3.69 4.58 -9.08
N THR A 60 -2.46 4.86 -9.54
CA THR A 60 -1.59 3.83 -10.13
C THR A 60 -1.24 2.74 -9.13
N ILE A 61 -0.91 3.10 -7.88
CA ILE A 61 -0.66 2.15 -6.79
C ILE A 61 -1.92 1.34 -6.50
N GLY A 62 -3.07 2.00 -6.32
CA GLY A 62 -4.33 1.35 -6.01
C GLY A 62 -4.77 0.34 -7.07
N LEU A 63 -4.72 0.72 -8.36
CA LEU A 63 -5.06 -0.17 -9.47
C LEU A 63 -4.06 -1.30 -9.64
N GLY A 64 -2.76 -1.02 -9.51
CA GLY A 64 -1.69 -2.01 -9.64
C GLY A 64 -1.80 -3.11 -8.58
N LEU A 65 -2.00 -2.72 -7.32
CA LEU A 65 -2.20 -3.66 -6.22
C LEU A 65 -3.53 -4.42 -6.34
N PHE A 66 -4.60 -3.74 -6.74
CA PHE A 66 -5.90 -4.39 -6.96
C PHE A 66 -5.82 -5.50 -8.01
N TYR A 67 -5.20 -5.22 -9.16
CA TYR A 67 -5.04 -6.21 -10.22
C TYR A 67 -4.16 -7.38 -9.78
N THR A 68 -3.01 -7.08 -9.16
CA THR A 68 -2.06 -8.10 -8.69
C THR A 68 -2.71 -9.03 -7.66
N ASN A 69 -3.39 -8.47 -6.66
CA ASN A 69 -4.04 -9.25 -5.61
C ASN A 69 -5.24 -10.06 -6.14
N LYS A 70 -6.01 -9.51 -7.08
CA LYS A 70 -7.11 -10.25 -7.72
C LYS A 70 -6.61 -11.43 -8.54
N SER A 71 -5.56 -11.23 -9.34
CA SER A 71 -4.92 -12.30 -10.11
C SER A 71 -4.36 -13.38 -9.19
N ARG A 72 -3.76 -12.97 -8.06
CA ARG A 72 -3.14 -13.85 -7.07
C ARG A 72 -4.12 -14.80 -6.39
N VAL A 73 -5.34 -14.34 -6.07
CA VAL A 73 -6.41 -15.21 -5.52
C VAL A 73 -6.68 -16.40 -6.44
N VAL A 74 -6.72 -16.18 -7.76
CA VAL A 74 -6.99 -17.24 -8.75
C VAL A 74 -5.78 -18.18 -8.89
N GLN A 75 -4.57 -17.64 -8.81
CA GLN A 75 -3.33 -18.42 -8.94
C GLN A 75 -3.04 -19.30 -7.72
N PHE A 76 -3.43 -18.88 -6.51
CA PHE A 76 -3.23 -19.67 -5.29
C PHE A 76 -3.89 -21.04 -5.35
N GLU A 77 -5.12 -21.12 -5.87
CA GLU A 77 -5.80 -22.40 -6.01
C GLU A 77 -5.08 -23.32 -7.00
N LYS A 78 -4.60 -22.78 -8.13
CA LYS A 78 -3.88 -23.55 -9.13
C LYS A 78 -2.53 -24.04 -8.59
N ALA A 79 -1.74 -23.16 -7.99
CA ALA A 79 -0.42 -23.49 -7.46
C ALA A 79 -0.49 -24.49 -6.30
N TYR A 80 -1.48 -24.35 -5.41
CA TYR A 80 -1.69 -25.30 -4.31
C TYR A 80 -2.08 -26.71 -4.81
N ARG A 81 -2.88 -26.80 -5.88
CA ARG A 81 -3.27 -28.09 -6.47
C ARG A 81 -2.14 -28.77 -7.24
N GLU A 82 -1.21 -27.98 -7.79
CA GLU A 82 -0.06 -28.48 -8.53
C GLU A 82 1.03 -29.04 -7.59
N ASP A 83 1.46 -28.25 -6.61
CA ASP A 83 2.38 -28.70 -5.57
C ASP A 83 2.20 -27.86 -4.29
N ALA A 84 1.52 -28.45 -3.30
CA ALA A 84 1.26 -27.79 -2.03
C ALA A 84 2.53 -27.46 -1.23
N THR A 85 3.59 -28.28 -1.34
CA THR A 85 4.84 -28.10 -0.60
C THR A 85 5.68 -26.99 -1.22
N ALA A 86 5.77 -26.96 -2.55
CA ALA A 86 6.44 -25.89 -3.28
C ALA A 86 5.71 -24.55 -3.13
N PHE A 87 4.38 -24.55 -3.23
CA PHE A 87 3.55 -23.38 -2.97
C PHE A 87 3.85 -22.80 -1.59
N TYR A 88 3.83 -23.66 -0.57
CA TYR A 88 4.04 -23.25 0.80
C TYR A 88 5.42 -22.62 1.05
N LYS A 89 6.49 -23.24 0.54
CA LYS A 89 7.85 -22.69 0.63
C LYS A 89 7.96 -21.33 -0.05
N SER A 90 7.40 -21.21 -1.25
CA SER A 90 7.40 -19.96 -2.01
C SER A 90 6.62 -18.85 -1.30
N GLU A 91 5.54 -19.20 -0.60
CA GLU A 91 4.69 -18.23 0.08
C GLU A 91 5.34 -17.72 1.38
N ILE A 92 6.08 -18.55 2.11
CA ILE A 92 6.91 -18.10 3.25
C ILE A 92 7.98 -17.11 2.78
N GLU A 93 8.73 -17.46 1.72
CA GLU A 93 9.79 -16.60 1.20
C GLU A 93 9.23 -15.25 0.70
N ARG A 94 8.09 -15.29 0.01
CA ARG A 94 7.40 -14.09 -0.44
C ARG A 94 6.96 -13.21 0.72
N THR A 95 6.29 -13.78 1.71
CA THR A 95 5.77 -13.02 2.85
C THR A 95 6.90 -12.42 3.69
N GLU A 96 8.02 -13.14 3.86
CA GLU A 96 9.23 -12.61 4.49
C GLU A 96 9.82 -11.43 3.71
N SER A 97 9.93 -11.55 2.38
CA SER A 97 10.41 -10.46 1.52
C SER A 97 9.53 -9.21 1.63
N THR A 98 8.21 -9.38 1.58
CA THR A 98 7.27 -8.25 1.68
C THR A 98 7.33 -7.56 3.06
N LEU A 99 7.52 -8.31 4.15
CA LEU A 99 7.71 -7.71 5.49
C LEU A 99 9.00 -6.87 5.58
N LYS A 100 10.08 -7.32 4.93
CA LYS A 100 11.33 -6.55 4.84
C LYS A 100 11.13 -5.25 4.06
N GLU A 101 10.41 -5.30 2.93
CA GLU A 101 10.06 -4.11 2.14
C GLU A 101 9.30 -3.09 2.97
N TYR A 102 8.26 -3.50 3.70
CA TYR A 102 7.50 -2.59 4.57
C TYR A 102 8.36 -1.97 5.68
N THR A 103 9.32 -2.70 6.24
CA THR A 103 10.25 -2.16 7.25
C THR A 103 11.07 -1.00 6.68
N VAL A 104 11.45 -1.06 5.41
CA VAL A 104 12.12 0.04 4.71
C VAL A 104 11.15 1.20 4.51
N VAL A 105 9.92 0.92 4.06
CA VAL A 105 8.87 1.93 3.85
C VAL A 105 8.61 2.73 5.12
N PHE A 106 8.47 2.09 6.28
CA PHE A 106 8.26 2.76 7.57
C PHE A 106 9.45 3.59 8.07
N LYS A 107 10.64 3.44 7.48
CA LYS A 107 11.80 4.30 7.77
C LYS A 107 11.91 5.45 6.78
N VAL A 108 11.73 5.15 5.50
CA VAL A 108 11.93 6.13 4.42
C VAL A 108 10.80 7.16 4.39
N ILE A 109 9.54 6.74 4.54
CA ILE A 109 8.40 7.66 4.47
C ILE A 109 8.47 8.75 5.54
N PRO A 110 8.72 8.47 6.84
CA PRO A 110 8.87 9.52 7.84
C PRO A 110 10.00 10.51 7.53
N ILE A 111 11.12 10.04 7.00
CA ILE A 111 12.23 10.91 6.58
C ILE A 111 11.77 11.85 5.46
N LEU A 112 11.04 11.34 4.46
CA LEU A 112 10.49 12.18 3.39
C LEU A 112 9.46 13.20 3.92
N ILE A 113 8.65 12.84 4.91
CA ILE A 113 7.73 13.76 5.59
C ILE A 113 8.50 14.88 6.29
N ILE A 114 9.60 14.55 7.00
CA ILE A 114 10.46 15.56 7.64
C ILE A 114 11.05 16.50 6.60
N VAL A 115 11.59 15.97 5.50
CA VAL A 115 12.14 16.79 4.40
C VAL A 115 11.07 17.71 3.81
N ALA A 116 9.86 17.21 3.56
CA ALA A 116 8.74 18.02 3.08
C ALA A 116 8.34 19.11 4.08
N ALA A 117 8.37 18.82 5.38
CA ALA A 117 8.12 19.81 6.43
C ALA A 117 9.20 20.90 6.46
N LEU A 118 10.48 20.53 6.32
CA LEU A 118 11.58 21.50 6.23
C LEU A 118 11.46 22.39 4.98
N ILE A 119 11.05 21.83 3.84
CA ILE A 119 10.76 22.59 2.61
C ILE A 119 9.69 23.67 2.89
N ILE A 120 8.61 23.32 3.60
CA ILE A 120 7.56 24.28 3.97
C ILE A 120 8.10 25.38 4.90
N LEU A 121 9.00 25.04 5.83
CA LEU A 121 9.55 26.01 6.79
C LEU A 121 10.54 26.99 6.15
N PHE A 122 11.36 26.53 5.21
CA PHE A 122 12.42 27.35 4.62
C PHE A 122 12.03 28.03 3.30
N LEU A 123 11.07 27.48 2.54
CA LEU A 123 10.64 28.04 1.25
C LEU A 123 9.25 28.66 1.35
N ASN A 124 9.20 30.00 1.39
CA ASN A 124 7.98 30.77 1.58
C ASN A 124 7.11 30.96 0.33
N THR A 125 7.42 30.31 -0.80
CA THR A 125 6.60 30.47 -2.02
C THR A 125 5.33 29.60 -1.95
N PRO A 126 4.20 30.07 -2.51
CA PRO A 126 2.95 29.30 -2.53
C PRO A 126 3.11 27.90 -3.17
N THR A 127 3.96 27.78 -4.19
CA THR A 127 4.25 26.53 -4.90
C THR A 127 4.93 25.50 -4.01
N TRP A 128 6.04 25.85 -3.35
CA TRP A 128 6.76 24.92 -2.47
C TRP A 128 5.92 24.51 -1.27
N ARG A 129 5.13 25.44 -0.75
CA ARG A 129 4.19 25.15 0.33
C ARG A 129 3.11 24.15 -0.11
N ALA A 130 2.53 24.33 -1.29
CA ALA A 130 1.53 23.40 -1.83
C ALA A 130 2.11 22.01 -2.10
N ILE A 131 3.32 21.93 -2.66
CA ILE A 131 4.05 20.67 -2.89
C ILE A 131 4.28 19.97 -1.55
N GLY A 132 4.91 20.64 -0.58
CA GLY A 132 5.23 20.04 0.71
C GLY A 132 4.01 19.51 1.44
N ILE A 133 2.93 20.32 1.52
CA ILE A 133 1.69 19.92 2.21
C ILE A 133 1.04 18.72 1.52
N THR A 134 1.00 18.72 0.19
CA THR A 134 0.41 17.64 -0.60
C THR A 134 1.24 16.35 -0.48
N THR A 135 2.58 16.46 -0.50
CA THR A 135 3.48 15.33 -0.29
C THR A 135 3.27 14.73 1.10
N ILE A 136 3.19 15.55 2.16
CA ILE A 136 2.91 15.06 3.52
C ILE A 136 1.56 14.34 3.58
N ALA A 137 0.51 14.93 3.01
CA ALA A 137 -0.82 14.32 2.99
C ALA A 137 -0.82 12.96 2.28
N MET A 138 -0.22 12.89 1.09
CA MET A 138 -0.09 11.66 0.30
C MET A 138 0.70 10.58 1.06
N LEU A 139 1.87 10.93 1.60
CA LEU A 139 2.72 10.01 2.34
C LEU A 139 2.07 9.50 3.62
N THR A 140 1.30 10.34 4.31
CA THR A 140 0.53 9.95 5.50
C THR A 140 -0.53 8.91 5.15
N ILE A 141 -1.24 9.08 4.04
CA ILE A 141 -2.23 8.10 3.55
C ILE A 141 -1.57 6.78 3.17
N ILE A 142 -0.45 6.82 2.44
CA ILE A 142 0.30 5.62 2.07
C ILE A 142 0.70 4.86 3.34
N MET A 143 1.32 5.53 4.30
CA MET A 143 1.77 4.93 5.55
C MET A 143 0.61 4.38 6.39
N LEU A 144 -0.55 5.03 6.38
CA LEU A 144 -1.76 4.53 7.05
C LEU A 144 -2.23 3.22 6.44
N ILE A 145 -2.31 3.13 5.11
CA ILE A 145 -2.78 1.91 4.43
C ILE A 145 -1.75 0.79 4.56
N ASP A 146 -0.47 1.09 4.29
CA ASP A 146 0.64 0.15 4.37
C ASP A 146 0.86 -0.35 5.81
N GLY A 147 0.63 0.48 6.83
CA GLY A 147 0.58 0.10 8.24
C GLY A 147 -0.35 -1.08 8.51
N THR A 148 -1.57 -0.99 7.97
CA THR A 148 -2.55 -2.07 8.12
C THR A 148 -2.19 -3.30 7.27
N ALA A 149 -1.59 -3.10 6.10
CA ALA A 149 -1.15 -4.19 5.22
C ALA A 149 0.00 -4.99 5.84
N TYR A 150 0.97 -4.30 6.44
CA TYR A 150 2.05 -4.91 7.21
C TYR A 150 1.50 -5.79 8.33
N ALA A 151 0.62 -5.26 9.19
CA ALA A 151 0.07 -6.01 10.32
C ALA A 151 -0.68 -7.27 9.87
N ARG A 152 -1.45 -7.19 8.77
CA ARG A 152 -2.11 -8.36 8.18
C ARG A 152 -1.12 -9.37 7.61
N MET A 153 -0.07 -8.88 6.93
CA MET A 153 0.98 -9.73 6.36
C MET A 153 1.76 -10.45 7.46
N GLU A 154 2.06 -9.79 8.56
CA GLU A 154 2.77 -10.36 9.71
C GLU A 154 1.94 -11.47 10.35
N VAL A 155 0.65 -11.22 10.62
CA VAL A 155 -0.27 -12.26 11.13
C VAL A 155 -0.36 -13.44 10.16
N TYR A 156 -0.42 -13.17 8.85
CA TYR A 156 -0.46 -14.21 7.84
C TYR A 156 0.85 -15.03 7.81
N HIS A 157 2.01 -14.37 7.82
CA HIS A 157 3.33 -15.02 7.84
C HIS A 157 3.51 -15.91 9.08
N THR A 158 3.13 -15.42 10.26
CA THR A 158 3.19 -16.22 11.49
C THR A 158 2.29 -17.45 11.40
N LYS A 159 1.06 -17.29 10.91
CA LYS A 159 0.15 -18.43 10.69
C LYS A 159 0.66 -19.41 9.63
N LEU A 160 1.41 -18.94 8.63
CA LEU A 160 2.14 -19.83 7.74
C LEU A 160 3.13 -20.63 8.59
N LEU A 161 4.11 -19.99 9.23
CA LEU A 161 5.14 -20.67 10.03
C LEU A 161 4.60 -21.69 11.03
N ASP A 162 3.51 -21.39 11.75
CA ASP A 162 2.87 -22.32 12.69
C ASP A 162 2.34 -23.59 12.00
N ASN A 163 1.74 -23.45 10.81
CA ASN A 163 1.34 -24.59 9.99
C ASN A 163 2.54 -25.40 9.45
N LYS A 164 3.75 -24.81 9.35
CA LYS A 164 4.97 -25.54 8.96
C LYS A 164 5.30 -26.63 9.97
N SER A 165 5.22 -26.27 11.25
CA SER A 165 5.52 -27.17 12.37
C SER A 165 4.60 -28.38 12.36
N GLU A 166 3.30 -28.19 12.11
CA GLU A 166 2.33 -29.29 12.08
C GLU A 166 2.56 -30.25 10.91
N ILE A 167 2.91 -29.73 9.73
CA ILE A 167 3.20 -30.56 8.55
C ILE A 167 4.49 -31.37 8.75
N GLN A 168 5.53 -30.78 9.36
CA GLN A 168 6.77 -31.52 9.67
C GLN A 168 6.58 -32.59 10.76
N VAL A 169 5.71 -32.36 11.73
CA VAL A 169 5.40 -33.34 12.80
C VAL A 169 4.53 -34.50 12.28
N SER A 170 3.66 -34.27 11.30
CA SER A 170 2.84 -35.33 10.67
C SER A 170 3.62 -36.26 9.73
N THR A 171 4.87 -35.95 9.40
CA THR A 171 5.70 -36.73 8.46
C THR A 171 6.74 -37.61 9.18
N HIS A 172 6.65 -37.70 10.52
CA HIS A 172 7.48 -38.58 11.37
C HIS A 172 6.63 -39.61 12.11
#